data_AF-A0A177JA81-F1
#
_entry.id   AF-A0A177JA81-F1
#
_cell.length_a   1.000
_cell.length_b   1.000
_cell.length_c   1.000
_cell.angle_alpha   90.00
_cell.angle_beta   90.00
_cell.angle_gamma   90.00
#
_symmetry.space_group_name_H-M   'P 1'
#
loop_
_entity.id
_entity.type
_entity.pdbx_description
1 polymer ?
#
loop_
_entity_poly.entity_id
_entity_poly.type
_entity_poly.pdbx_seq_one_letter_code
_entity_poly.pdbx_strand_id
1 'polypeptide(L)'
;MLTEDGIAFLIGGNHSVLKYATGELTPAQSSLDAFADNIAARQELTDRYQIPYAHVIFPDKQSVNPEAFPFQPVHRLGDIYRERLPVPLRNRVLYPADMLHGEANPSFLALDTHLTDHGSLAVLRLMLQMTGIEADHALSRVRRRITKFQRWSGDLGSKLIPPLDQEGLLLAPDWKVTDFRSPGGFNDGMVDILLSPDAPDNRTVLLFGDSFFLMMLKHISAVFTRVICLRTRFLHEEMIALIRPDIIFTGNAERNLSMVSPDTEAQAFALYPHLRNASDLAFDRPFLDAWAAVTAPRSSHAQDFMKQHGICYKR
;
A
#
# COMPACT_ATOMS: atom_id res chain seq x y z
N MET A 1 -20.20 9.70 -5.53
CA MET A 1 -20.68 10.88 -6.29
C MET A 1 -20.13 10.76 -7.69
N LEU A 2 -20.95 11.00 -8.71
CA LEU A 2 -20.54 11.01 -10.12
C LEU A 2 -20.68 12.45 -10.64
N THR A 3 -19.65 12.97 -11.30
CA THR A 3 -19.67 14.30 -11.94
C THR A 3 -20.30 14.22 -13.33
N GLU A 4 -20.61 15.39 -13.91
CA GLU A 4 -21.12 15.48 -15.30
C GLU A 4 -20.09 14.95 -16.31
N ASP A 5 -18.80 15.10 -16.04
CA ASP A 5 -17.70 14.56 -16.84
C ASP A 5 -17.47 13.04 -16.66
N GLY A 6 -18.36 12.36 -15.92
CA GLY A 6 -18.28 10.91 -15.72
C GLY A 6 -17.21 10.45 -14.73
N ILE A 7 -16.70 11.34 -13.86
CA ILE A 7 -15.70 11.01 -12.85
C ILE A 7 -16.40 10.69 -11.53
N ALA A 8 -16.11 9.52 -10.96
CA ALA A 8 -16.63 9.12 -9.66
C ALA A 8 -15.64 9.44 -8.54
N PHE A 9 -16.16 10.04 -7.47
CA PHE A 9 -15.46 10.30 -6.21
C PHE A 9 -16.13 9.55 -5.06
N LEU A 10 -15.29 8.99 -4.18
CA LEU A 10 -15.72 8.45 -2.90
C LEU A 10 -16.05 9.63 -1.97
N ILE A 11 -17.30 9.72 -1.52
CA ILE A 11 -17.77 10.82 -0.67
C ILE A 11 -18.25 10.38 0.72
N GLY A 12 -18.46 9.07 0.92
CA GLY A 12 -19.06 8.52 2.14
C GLY A 12 -18.31 7.30 2.67
N GLY A 13 -19.04 6.40 3.32
CA GLY A 13 -18.47 5.25 4.04
C GLY A 13 -18.00 5.63 5.45
N ASN A 14 -17.30 4.71 6.12
CA ASN A 14 -16.90 4.85 7.53
C ASN A 14 -15.92 6.01 7.81
N HIS A 15 -15.41 6.67 6.76
CA HIS A 15 -14.38 7.71 6.85
C HIS A 15 -14.90 9.13 6.60
N SER A 16 -16.20 9.30 6.34
CA SER A 16 -16.82 10.62 6.10
C SER A 16 -16.04 11.51 5.09
N VAL A 17 -15.56 10.90 4.00
CA VAL A 17 -14.56 11.51 3.08
C VAL A 17 -14.94 12.91 2.63
N LEU A 18 -16.20 13.13 2.20
CA LEU A 18 -16.65 14.43 1.74
C LEU A 18 -16.55 15.51 2.82
N LYS A 19 -16.93 15.20 4.05
CA LYS A 19 -16.95 16.16 5.16
C LYS A 19 -15.55 16.65 5.51
N TYR A 20 -14.56 15.77 5.44
CA TYR A 20 -13.16 16.18 5.62
C TYR A 20 -12.65 16.95 4.40
N ALA A 21 -12.97 16.50 3.19
CA ALA A 21 -12.54 17.15 1.95
C ALA A 21 -13.13 18.57 1.78
N THR A 22 -14.31 18.86 2.34
CA THR A 22 -14.93 20.20 2.32
C THR A 22 -14.62 21.04 3.55
N GLY A 23 -13.89 20.51 4.54
CA GLY A 23 -13.60 21.19 5.79
C GLY A 23 -14.77 21.26 6.78
N GLU A 24 -15.90 20.57 6.53
CA GLU A 24 -16.99 20.42 7.51
C GLU A 24 -16.49 19.70 8.78
N LEU A 25 -15.59 18.73 8.61
CA LEU A 25 -14.89 18.07 9.71
C LEU A 25 -13.39 18.34 9.65
N THR A 26 -12.79 18.41 10.83
CA THR A 26 -11.34 18.46 11.00
C THR A 26 -10.89 17.31 11.90
N PRO A 27 -9.68 16.75 11.69
CA PRO A 27 -9.19 15.66 12.53
C PRO A 27 -9.13 16.07 14.00
N ALA A 28 -9.52 15.17 14.89
CA ALA A 28 -9.36 15.37 16.33
C ALA A 28 -7.87 15.47 16.69
N GLN A 29 -7.53 16.28 17.70
CA GLN A 29 -6.14 16.44 18.16
C GLN A 29 -5.51 15.09 18.55
N SER A 30 -6.26 14.22 19.23
CA SER A 30 -5.79 12.86 19.58
C SER A 30 -5.41 12.02 18.37
N SER A 31 -6.06 12.22 17.22
CA SER A 31 -5.75 11.54 15.97
C SER A 31 -4.45 12.06 15.35
N LEU A 32 -4.23 13.38 15.40
CA LEU A 32 -2.98 14.01 14.96
C LEU A 32 -1.81 13.55 15.84
N ASP A 33 -2.01 13.53 17.16
CA ASP A 33 -1.01 13.08 18.14
C ASP A 33 -0.68 11.60 17.93
N ALA A 34 -1.69 10.73 17.80
CA ALA A 34 -1.49 9.31 17.52
C ALA A 34 -0.71 9.06 16.22
N PHE A 35 -0.97 9.84 15.16
CA PHE A 35 -0.18 9.74 13.93
C PHE A 35 1.27 10.16 14.15
N ALA A 36 1.51 11.29 14.82
CA ALA A 36 2.86 11.75 15.10
C ALA A 36 3.65 10.75 15.96
N ASP A 37 3.02 10.22 17.01
CA ASP A 37 3.60 9.23 17.90
C ASP A 37 3.89 7.92 17.17
N ASN A 38 2.97 7.46 16.30
CA ASN A 38 3.20 6.28 15.46
C ASN A 38 4.40 6.49 14.54
N ILE A 39 4.49 7.60 13.80
CA ILE A 39 5.64 7.85 12.92
C ILE A 39 6.96 7.92 13.71
N ALA A 40 6.95 8.54 14.89
CA ALA A 40 8.11 8.60 15.77
C ALA A 40 8.55 7.21 16.26
N ALA A 41 7.62 6.42 16.79
CA ALA A 41 7.88 5.07 17.29
C ALA A 41 8.34 4.12 16.18
N ARG A 42 7.73 4.20 15.00
CA ARG A 42 8.13 3.43 13.82
C ARG A 42 9.54 3.81 13.36
N GLN A 43 9.89 5.09 13.40
CA GLN A 43 11.25 5.52 13.08
C GLN A 43 12.26 4.97 14.10
N GLU A 44 11.99 5.12 15.40
CA GLU A 44 12.89 4.60 16.45
C GLU A 44 13.09 3.09 16.30
N LEU A 45 12.01 2.35 16.05
CA LEU A 45 12.06 0.91 15.83
C LEU A 45 12.89 0.55 14.60
N THR A 46 12.65 1.20 13.47
CA THR A 46 13.36 0.89 12.23
C THR A 46 14.82 1.31 12.29
N ASP A 47 15.16 2.41 12.98
CA ASP A 47 16.54 2.81 13.28
C ASP A 47 17.23 1.77 14.19
N ARG A 48 16.54 1.24 15.20
CA ARG A 48 17.04 0.17 16.10
C ARG A 48 17.39 -1.11 15.34
N TYR A 49 16.56 -1.49 14.37
CA TYR A 49 16.81 -2.63 13.48
C TYR A 49 17.70 -2.30 12.28
N GLN A 50 18.07 -1.04 12.09
CA GLN A 50 18.83 -0.53 10.94
C GLN A 50 18.17 -0.83 9.59
N ILE A 51 16.83 -0.73 9.54
CA ILE A 51 16.01 -1.01 8.36
C ILE A 51 15.57 0.30 7.71
N PRO A 52 15.87 0.55 6.41
CA PRO A 52 15.28 1.66 5.66
C PRO A 52 13.75 1.67 5.73
N TYR A 53 13.19 2.84 5.99
CA TYR A 53 11.78 3.02 6.29
C TYR A 53 11.18 4.27 5.62
N ALA A 54 9.96 4.12 5.10
CA ALA A 54 9.09 5.22 4.73
C ALA A 54 7.61 4.91 5.02
N HIS A 55 6.85 5.95 5.33
CA HIS A 55 5.40 5.95 5.41
C HIS A 55 4.80 6.63 4.18
N VAL A 56 3.78 6.04 3.56
CA VAL A 56 3.09 6.60 2.41
C VAL A 56 1.65 6.93 2.77
N ILE A 57 1.28 8.19 2.65
CA ILE A 57 -0.12 8.61 2.60
C ILE A 57 -0.53 8.58 1.14
N PHE A 58 -1.31 7.56 0.75
CA PHE A 58 -1.85 7.48 -0.61
C PHE A 58 -2.97 8.52 -0.75
N PRO A 59 -2.80 9.55 -1.59
CA PRO A 59 -3.77 10.63 -1.66
C PRO A 59 -5.09 10.13 -2.20
N ASP A 60 -6.19 10.72 -1.75
CA ASP A 60 -7.48 10.47 -2.38
C ASP A 60 -7.57 11.23 -3.72
N LYS A 61 -8.43 10.76 -4.62
CA LYS A 61 -8.56 11.33 -5.99
C LYS A 61 -8.83 12.83 -5.99
N GLN A 62 -9.67 13.33 -5.08
CA GLN A 62 -9.98 14.76 -4.98
C GLN A 62 -8.78 15.61 -4.52
N SER A 63 -7.85 15.02 -3.79
CA SER A 63 -6.62 15.70 -3.38
C SER A 63 -5.66 15.87 -4.55
N VAL A 64 -5.62 14.88 -5.46
CA VAL A 64 -4.77 14.92 -6.66
C VAL A 64 -5.39 15.71 -7.80
N ASN A 65 -6.70 15.59 -8.02
CA ASN A 65 -7.41 16.27 -9.10
C ASN A 65 -8.48 17.22 -8.53
N PRO A 66 -8.08 18.28 -7.80
CA PRO A 66 -9.04 19.18 -7.16
C PRO A 66 -9.96 19.85 -8.18
N GLU A 67 -9.48 20.19 -9.37
CA GLU A 67 -10.27 20.83 -10.44
C GLU A 67 -11.45 19.98 -10.94
N ALA A 68 -11.34 18.64 -10.85
CA ALA A 68 -12.42 17.73 -11.22
C ALA A 68 -13.41 17.50 -10.07
N PHE A 69 -13.11 17.99 -8.85
CA PHE A 69 -13.95 17.80 -7.68
C PHE A 69 -14.97 18.95 -7.54
N PRO A 70 -16.27 18.67 -7.42
CA PRO A 70 -17.33 19.71 -7.38
C PRO A 70 -17.29 20.68 -6.20
N PHE A 71 -16.59 20.33 -5.11
CA PHE A 71 -16.57 21.15 -3.90
C PHE A 71 -15.20 21.79 -3.71
N GLN A 72 -15.17 23.12 -3.63
CA GLN A 72 -13.94 23.89 -3.47
C GLN A 72 -14.00 24.79 -2.24
N PRO A 73 -12.88 25.04 -1.55
CA PRO A 73 -11.56 24.43 -1.77
C PRO A 73 -11.51 22.96 -1.28
N VAL A 74 -10.59 22.17 -1.83
CA VAL A 74 -10.33 20.80 -1.33
C VAL A 74 -9.37 20.84 -0.15
N HIS A 75 -9.84 20.36 1.00
CA HIS A 75 -9.03 20.15 2.19
C HIS A 75 -8.38 18.77 2.16
N ARG A 76 -7.04 18.75 2.20
CA ARG A 76 -6.22 17.54 2.11
C ARG A 76 -5.78 17.09 3.50
N LEU A 77 -6.25 15.93 3.94
CA LEU A 77 -5.83 15.35 5.21
C LEU A 77 -4.32 15.05 5.21
N GLY A 78 -3.77 14.62 4.07
CA GLY A 78 -2.33 14.34 3.97
C GLY A 78 -1.47 15.55 4.30
N ASP A 79 -1.84 16.74 3.83
CA ASP A 79 -1.15 17.99 4.16
C ASP A 79 -1.30 18.32 5.65
N ILE A 80 -2.54 18.28 6.17
CA ILE A 80 -2.82 18.56 7.59
C ILE A 80 -1.95 17.70 8.51
N TYR A 81 -1.89 16.39 8.28
CA TYR A 81 -1.10 15.49 9.12
C TYR A 81 0.40 15.68 8.94
N ARG A 82 0.87 15.87 7.70
CA ARG A 82 2.29 16.02 7.40
C ARG A 82 2.87 17.34 7.93
N GLU A 83 2.08 18.41 7.92
CA GLU A 83 2.47 19.73 8.47
C GLU A 83 2.65 19.71 9.98
N ARG A 84 1.89 18.87 10.69
CA ARG A 84 2.01 18.69 12.15
C ARG A 84 3.27 17.94 12.56
N LEU A 85 3.90 17.20 11.66
CA LEU A 85 5.14 16.50 11.95
C LEU A 85 6.34 17.45 12.04
N PRO A 86 7.25 17.24 13.01
CA PRO A 86 8.56 17.88 13.00
C PRO A 86 9.36 17.41 11.77
N VAL A 87 10.25 18.27 11.27
CA VAL A 87 11.00 18.06 10.02
C VAL A 87 11.64 16.66 9.90
N PRO A 88 12.32 16.11 10.93
CA PRO A 88 12.92 14.78 10.83
C PRO A 88 11.89 13.68 10.52
N LEU A 89 10.72 13.71 11.18
CA LEU A 89 9.64 12.75 10.96
C LEU A 89 8.93 13.00 9.62
N ARG A 90 8.79 14.27 9.23
CA ARG A 90 8.21 14.65 7.94
C ARG A 90 8.98 14.06 6.76
N ASN A 91 10.30 13.92 6.88
CA ASN A 91 11.16 13.31 5.87
C ASN A 91 10.98 11.79 5.74
N ARG A 92 10.24 11.16 6.67
CA ARG A 92 9.83 9.75 6.58
C ARG A 92 8.43 9.58 5.99
N VAL A 93 7.69 10.67 5.75
CA VAL A 93 6.31 10.62 5.27
C VAL A 93 6.21 11.17 3.85
N LEU A 94 5.86 10.28 2.94
CA LEU A 94 5.53 10.59 1.56
C LEU A 94 4.03 10.94 1.45
N TYR A 95 3.73 12.14 0.95
CA TYR A 95 2.40 12.52 0.50
C TYR A 95 2.49 13.07 -0.93
N PRO A 96 2.27 12.23 -1.96
CA PRO A 96 2.63 12.54 -3.34
C PRO A 96 1.52 13.24 -4.14
N ALA A 97 0.59 13.96 -3.50
CA ALA A 97 -0.60 14.50 -4.18
C ALA A 97 -0.24 15.46 -5.33
N ASP A 98 0.59 16.47 -5.06
CA ASP A 98 0.98 17.45 -6.09
C ASP A 98 1.84 16.84 -7.19
N MET A 99 2.70 15.87 -6.86
CA MET A 99 3.49 15.15 -7.85
C MET A 99 2.58 14.35 -8.79
N LEU A 100 1.62 13.61 -8.24
CA LEU A 100 0.67 12.81 -9.02
C LEU A 100 -0.27 13.66 -9.88
N HIS A 101 -0.56 14.90 -9.47
CA HIS A 101 -1.32 15.85 -10.26
C HIS A 101 -0.54 16.27 -11.52
N GLY A 102 0.78 16.46 -11.39
CA GLY A 102 1.67 16.85 -12.47
C GLY A 102 2.15 15.72 -13.39
N GLU A 103 1.75 14.46 -13.17
CA GLU A 103 2.16 13.33 -14.01
C GLU A 103 1.54 13.41 -15.41
N ALA A 104 2.32 13.05 -16.43
CA ALA A 104 1.88 13.11 -17.81
C ALA A 104 0.77 12.08 -18.15
N ASN A 105 0.72 10.97 -17.40
CA ASN A 105 -0.36 9.99 -17.52
C ASN A 105 -1.30 10.16 -16.32
N PRO A 106 -2.62 9.97 -16.49
CA PRO A 106 -3.56 10.07 -15.38
C PRO A 106 -3.18 9.16 -14.21
N SER A 107 -3.14 9.74 -13.01
CA SER A 107 -2.83 9.01 -11.77
C SER A 107 -4.02 8.21 -11.23
N PHE A 108 -5.25 8.52 -11.65
CA PHE A 108 -6.48 7.81 -11.27
C PHE A 108 -7.33 7.49 -12.50
N LEU A 109 -8.12 6.41 -12.41
CA LEU A 109 -9.19 6.14 -13.35
C LEU A 109 -10.49 6.83 -12.93
N ALA A 110 -11.39 7.05 -13.87
CA ALA A 110 -12.62 7.81 -13.63
C ALA A 110 -13.52 7.18 -12.55
N LEU A 111 -13.68 5.86 -12.57
CA LEU A 111 -14.65 5.10 -11.77
C LEU A 111 -14.00 4.20 -10.69
N ASP A 112 -12.75 4.48 -10.32
CA ASP A 112 -12.02 3.74 -9.29
C ASP A 112 -11.42 4.66 -8.22
N THR A 113 -11.36 4.22 -6.96
CA THR A 113 -10.70 4.96 -5.87
C THR A 113 -9.18 4.82 -5.85
N HIS A 114 -8.61 3.85 -6.56
CA HIS A 114 -7.18 3.55 -6.52
C HIS A 114 -6.41 4.25 -7.64
N LEU A 115 -5.08 4.29 -7.48
CA LEU A 115 -4.17 4.76 -8.50
C LEU A 115 -4.21 3.85 -9.74
N THR A 116 -3.93 4.43 -10.89
CA THR A 116 -3.58 3.67 -12.10
C THR A 116 -2.23 2.96 -11.90
N ASP A 117 -1.86 2.04 -12.79
CA ASP A 117 -0.49 1.47 -12.77
C ASP A 117 0.57 2.56 -13.01
N HIS A 118 0.25 3.63 -13.76
CA HIS A 118 1.14 4.78 -13.91
C HIS A 118 1.31 5.56 -12.60
N GLY A 119 0.21 5.87 -11.91
CA GLY A 119 0.26 6.52 -10.60
C GLY A 119 0.99 5.67 -9.56
N SER A 120 0.71 4.37 -9.54
CA SER A 120 1.40 3.38 -8.70
C SER A 120 2.90 3.35 -8.96
N LEU A 121 3.32 3.36 -10.22
CA LEU A 121 4.73 3.43 -10.61
C LEU A 121 5.40 4.73 -10.15
N ALA A 122 4.69 5.87 -10.25
CA ALA A 122 5.20 7.15 -9.79
C ALA A 122 5.40 7.18 -8.26
N VAL A 123 4.45 6.64 -7.49
CA VAL A 123 4.59 6.48 -6.04
C VAL A 123 5.74 5.53 -5.68
N LEU A 124 5.86 4.39 -6.38
CA LEU A 124 6.96 3.45 -6.17
C LEU A 124 8.33 4.12 -6.36
N ARG A 125 8.49 4.95 -7.39
CA ARG A 125 9.74 5.71 -7.60
C ARG A 125 10.11 6.55 -6.37
N LEU A 126 9.14 7.27 -5.81
CA LEU A 126 9.38 8.10 -4.62
C LEU A 126 9.67 7.27 -3.37
N MET A 127 9.00 6.12 -3.20
CA MET A 127 9.29 5.18 -2.11
C MET A 127 10.74 4.69 -2.15
N LEU A 128 11.22 4.31 -3.35
CA LEU A 128 12.58 3.85 -3.56
C LEU A 128 13.60 4.96 -3.32
N GLN A 129 13.36 6.17 -3.83
CA GLN A 129 14.21 7.33 -3.58
C GLN A 129 14.31 7.66 -2.08
N MET A 130 13.19 7.65 -1.36
CA MET A 130 13.15 7.94 0.08
C MET A 130 13.91 6.90 0.91
N THR A 131 14.08 5.68 0.38
CA THR A 131 14.82 4.59 1.03
C THR A 131 16.22 4.37 0.43
N GLY A 132 16.66 5.23 -0.49
CA GLY A 132 18.00 5.16 -1.11
C GLY A 132 18.18 3.95 -2.03
N ILE A 133 17.12 3.52 -2.70
CA ILE A 133 17.13 2.34 -3.58
C ILE A 133 17.11 2.79 -5.03
N GLU A 134 18.17 2.45 -5.75
CA GLU A 134 18.30 2.72 -7.17
C GLU A 134 17.72 1.55 -7.98
N ALA A 135 16.65 1.79 -8.74
CA ALA A 135 15.96 0.75 -9.50
C ALA A 135 15.47 1.20 -10.89
N ASP A 136 16.13 2.18 -11.50
CA ASP A 136 15.67 2.81 -12.76
C ASP A 136 15.40 1.82 -13.89
N HIS A 137 16.22 0.77 -14.02
CA HIS A 137 16.00 -0.28 -15.01
C HIS A 137 14.71 -1.07 -14.74
N ALA A 138 14.43 -1.42 -13.49
CA ALA A 138 13.21 -2.11 -13.10
C ALA A 138 11.97 -1.22 -13.29
N LEU A 139 12.03 0.04 -12.86
CA LEU A 139 10.95 1.02 -13.04
C LEU A 139 10.66 1.27 -14.51
N SER A 140 11.71 1.36 -15.35
CA SER A 140 11.57 1.49 -16.80
C SER A 140 10.93 0.26 -17.43
N ARG A 141 11.28 -0.94 -16.96
CA ARG A 141 10.63 -2.19 -17.41
C ARG A 141 9.16 -2.19 -17.05
N VAL A 142 8.79 -1.89 -15.80
CA VAL A 142 7.39 -1.78 -15.36
C VAL A 142 6.62 -0.81 -16.25
N ARG A 143 7.16 0.39 -16.49
CA ARG A 143 6.55 1.39 -17.39
C ARG A 143 6.22 0.84 -18.77
N ARG A 144 7.16 0.12 -19.40
CA ARG A 144 6.98 -0.49 -20.73
C ARG A 144 5.97 -1.64 -20.76
N ARG A 145 5.59 -2.17 -19.59
CA ARG A 145 4.65 -3.28 -19.45
C ARG A 145 3.24 -2.83 -19.06
N ILE A 146 3.00 -1.53 -18.86
CA ILE A 146 1.64 -0.99 -18.72
C ILE A 146 1.02 -0.91 -20.12
N THR A 147 0.53 -2.05 -20.61
CA THR A 147 0.11 -2.22 -22.01
C THR A 147 -1.17 -3.03 -22.18
N LYS A 148 -1.68 -3.68 -21.14
CA LYS A 148 -2.89 -4.51 -21.25
C LYS A 148 -4.11 -3.61 -21.23
N PHE A 149 -4.74 -3.41 -22.38
CA PHE A 149 -6.05 -2.77 -22.43
C PHE A 149 -7.10 -3.64 -21.73
N GLN A 150 -7.92 -3.03 -20.89
CA GLN A 150 -9.04 -3.69 -20.22
C GLN A 150 -10.21 -2.72 -20.06
N ARG A 151 -11.43 -3.29 -20.08
CA ARG A 151 -12.68 -2.62 -19.70
C ARG A 151 -13.28 -3.30 -18.48
N TRP A 152 -13.65 -2.53 -17.46
CA TRP A 152 -14.22 -3.03 -16.21
C TRP A 152 -14.90 -1.90 -15.43
N SER A 153 -15.71 -2.22 -14.41
CA SER A 153 -16.51 -1.20 -13.72
C SER A 153 -15.78 -0.34 -12.67
N GLY A 154 -14.58 -0.73 -12.25
CA GLY A 154 -13.93 -0.13 -11.08
C GLY A 154 -14.71 -0.31 -9.77
N ASP A 155 -14.10 0.05 -8.65
CA ASP A 155 -14.74 -0.10 -7.33
C ASP A 155 -15.88 0.91 -7.06
N LEU A 156 -15.89 2.07 -7.75
CA LEU A 156 -16.98 3.04 -7.66
C LEU A 156 -18.02 2.82 -8.75
N GLY A 157 -17.62 2.50 -9.98
CA GLY A 157 -18.58 2.27 -11.07
C GLY A 157 -19.45 1.04 -10.82
N SER A 158 -18.93 0.01 -10.15
CA SER A 158 -19.71 -1.14 -9.67
C SER A 158 -20.77 -0.80 -8.62
N LYS A 159 -20.70 0.37 -7.97
CA LYS A 159 -21.68 0.84 -6.98
C LYS A 159 -22.80 1.70 -7.59
N LEU A 160 -22.72 2.02 -8.88
CA LEU A 160 -23.74 2.79 -9.59
C LEU A 160 -24.86 1.86 -10.09
N ILE A 161 -26.04 2.45 -10.33
CA ILE A 161 -27.21 1.74 -10.85
C ILE A 161 -27.72 2.49 -12.10
N PRO A 162 -27.55 1.94 -13.31
CA PRO A 162 -26.79 0.73 -13.62
C PRO A 162 -25.27 0.90 -13.36
N PRO A 163 -24.51 -0.20 -13.19
CA PRO A 163 -23.05 -0.12 -13.10
C PRO A 163 -22.47 0.54 -14.35
N LEU A 164 -21.43 1.36 -14.16
CA LEU A 164 -20.69 1.99 -15.25
C LEU A 164 -19.32 1.36 -15.41
N ASP A 165 -18.86 1.25 -16.66
CA ASP A 165 -17.53 0.78 -17.02
C ASP A 165 -16.57 1.91 -17.33
N GLN A 166 -15.29 1.65 -17.05
CA GLN A 166 -14.15 2.44 -17.47
C GLN A 166 -13.22 1.58 -18.33
N GLU A 167 -12.34 2.25 -19.06
CA GLU A 167 -11.30 1.64 -19.86
C GLU A 167 -9.94 2.17 -19.41
N GLY A 168 -8.92 1.32 -19.48
CA GLY A 168 -7.59 1.69 -19.04
C GLY A 168 -6.53 0.69 -19.48
N LEU A 169 -5.27 1.13 -19.42
CA LEU A 169 -4.13 0.25 -19.54
C LEU A 169 -3.74 -0.26 -18.17
N LEU A 170 -3.53 -1.58 -18.10
CA LEU A 170 -3.06 -2.27 -16.92
C LEU A 170 -1.65 -2.82 -17.12
N LEU A 171 -0.95 -3.02 -16.01
CA LEU A 171 0.32 -3.72 -16.01
C LEU A 171 0.14 -5.17 -16.49
N ALA A 172 0.98 -5.55 -17.47
CA ALA A 172 1.11 -6.89 -18.02
C ALA A 172 2.50 -7.44 -17.71
N PRO A 173 2.75 -7.97 -16.49
CA PRO A 173 4.08 -8.42 -16.08
C PRO A 173 4.67 -9.41 -17.08
N ASP A 174 5.94 -9.21 -17.45
CA ASP A 174 6.73 -10.14 -18.25
C ASP A 174 7.84 -10.80 -17.41
N TRP A 175 7.85 -10.59 -16.09
CA TRP A 175 8.76 -11.25 -15.15
C TRP A 175 8.09 -12.43 -14.47
N LYS A 176 8.93 -13.39 -14.06
CA LYS A 176 8.49 -14.50 -13.24
C LYS A 176 8.15 -14.00 -11.84
N VAL A 177 6.93 -14.30 -11.41
CA VAL A 177 6.45 -13.98 -10.06
C VAL A 177 5.48 -15.08 -9.62
N THR A 178 5.66 -15.57 -8.39
CA THR A 178 4.74 -16.51 -7.74
C THR A 178 4.06 -15.82 -6.58
N ASP A 179 2.73 -15.92 -6.51
CA ASP A 179 1.91 -15.26 -5.50
C ASP A 179 1.32 -16.29 -4.54
N PHE A 180 1.38 -16.00 -3.24
CA PHE A 180 0.66 -16.72 -2.20
C PHE A 180 -0.21 -15.74 -1.44
N ARG A 181 -1.48 -16.06 -1.29
CA ARG A 181 -2.44 -15.18 -0.63
C ARG A 181 -3.16 -15.93 0.48
N SER A 182 -3.24 -15.30 1.65
CA SER A 182 -4.14 -15.78 2.68
C SER A 182 -5.58 -15.71 2.18
N PRO A 183 -6.47 -16.63 2.58
CA PRO A 183 -7.90 -16.48 2.33
C PRO A 183 -8.43 -15.19 2.96
N GLY A 184 -9.47 -14.61 2.35
CA GLY A 184 -10.18 -13.47 2.91
C GLY A 184 -10.53 -12.37 1.90
N GLY A 185 -10.81 -11.19 2.44
CA GLY A 185 -11.21 -9.97 1.73
C GLY A 185 -11.47 -8.83 2.71
N PHE A 186 -10.74 -8.84 3.83
CA PHE A 186 -10.99 -7.98 4.99
C PHE A 186 -10.05 -6.79 5.00
N ASN A 187 -10.33 -5.80 5.86
CA ASN A 187 -9.50 -4.60 5.95
C ASN A 187 -8.23 -4.77 6.81
N ASP A 188 -8.16 -5.78 7.68
CA ASP A 188 -6.97 -6.12 8.46
C ASP A 188 -6.82 -7.66 8.55
N GLY A 189 -5.59 -8.16 8.55
CA GLY A 189 -5.25 -9.58 8.75
C GLY A 189 -4.96 -10.39 7.48
N MET A 190 -4.96 -9.76 6.30
CA MET A 190 -4.59 -10.43 5.05
C MET A 190 -3.07 -10.43 4.85
N VAL A 191 -2.56 -11.48 4.22
CA VAL A 191 -1.16 -11.67 3.88
C VAL A 191 -1.04 -11.99 2.39
N ASP A 192 -0.25 -11.19 1.69
CA ASP A 192 0.18 -11.48 0.31
C ASP A 192 1.70 -11.63 0.29
N ILE A 193 2.19 -12.73 -0.30
CA ILE A 193 3.62 -13.00 -0.48
C ILE A 193 3.88 -13.15 -1.97
N LEU A 194 4.81 -12.35 -2.50
CA LEU A 194 5.24 -12.44 -3.88
C LEU A 194 6.73 -12.78 -3.92
N LEU A 195 7.05 -13.83 -4.69
CA LEU A 195 8.40 -14.30 -4.94
C LEU A 195 8.77 -14.06 -6.40
N SER A 196 9.76 -13.21 -6.64
CA SER A 196 10.25 -12.83 -7.97
C SER A 196 11.74 -13.16 -8.11
N PRO A 197 12.12 -14.39 -8.49
CA PRO A 197 13.53 -14.81 -8.49
C PRO A 197 14.44 -13.98 -9.42
N ASP A 198 13.86 -13.39 -10.47
CA ASP A 198 14.61 -12.61 -11.48
C ASP A 198 14.62 -11.10 -11.17
N ALA A 199 14.06 -10.67 -10.04
CA ALA A 199 14.09 -9.26 -9.64
C ALA A 199 15.53 -8.82 -9.32
N PRO A 200 15.93 -7.60 -9.71
CA PRO A 200 17.32 -7.14 -9.58
C PRO A 200 17.77 -6.96 -8.14
N ASP A 201 16.84 -6.69 -7.21
CA ASP A 201 17.15 -6.46 -5.80
C ASP A 201 16.85 -7.70 -4.96
N ASN A 202 17.90 -8.38 -4.49
CA ASN A 202 17.78 -9.57 -3.65
C ASN A 202 17.49 -9.24 -2.18
N ARG A 203 16.55 -8.33 -1.95
CA ARG A 203 16.05 -7.94 -0.62
C ARG A 203 14.59 -8.36 -0.41
N THR A 204 14.22 -8.38 0.87
CA THR A 204 12.88 -8.63 1.39
C THR A 204 12.23 -7.30 1.77
N VAL A 205 11.10 -6.99 1.14
CA VAL A 205 10.28 -5.82 1.49
C VAL A 205 9.09 -6.26 2.31
N LEU A 206 8.87 -5.60 3.44
CA LEU A 206 7.69 -5.77 4.27
C LEU A 206 6.80 -4.52 4.19
N LEU A 207 5.55 -4.72 3.79
CA LEU A 207 4.54 -3.68 3.66
C LEU A 207 3.50 -3.85 4.78
N PHE A 208 3.17 -2.76 5.47
CA PHE A 208 2.00 -2.66 6.34
C PHE A 208 1.06 -1.61 5.77
N GLY A 209 -0.14 -2.00 5.36
CA GLY A 209 -1.10 -1.02 4.87
C GLY A 209 -2.39 -1.58 4.32
N ASP A 210 -2.94 -0.94 3.30
CA ASP A 210 -4.27 -1.25 2.79
C ASP A 210 -4.26 -1.69 1.31
N SER A 211 -5.41 -1.57 0.65
CA SER A 211 -5.59 -1.96 -0.74
C SER A 211 -4.68 -1.22 -1.72
N PHE A 212 -4.17 -0.04 -1.41
CA PHE A 212 -3.22 0.64 -2.29
C PHE A 212 -1.92 -0.16 -2.44
N PHE A 213 -1.36 -0.68 -1.35
CA PHE A 213 -0.20 -1.57 -1.46
C PHE A 213 -0.53 -2.87 -2.19
N LEU A 214 -1.72 -3.45 -1.96
CA LEU A 214 -2.15 -4.66 -2.66
C LEU A 214 -2.19 -4.46 -4.19
N MET A 215 -2.59 -3.27 -4.66
CA MET A 215 -2.55 -2.92 -6.09
C MET A 215 -1.13 -2.72 -6.62
N MET A 216 -0.19 -2.34 -5.76
CA MET A 216 1.20 -2.10 -6.14
C MET A 216 2.08 -3.35 -6.13
N LEU A 217 1.64 -4.49 -5.58
CA LEU A 217 2.51 -5.64 -5.32
C LEU A 217 3.29 -6.12 -6.55
N LYS A 218 2.67 -6.14 -7.73
CA LYS A 218 3.36 -6.53 -8.97
C LYS A 218 4.43 -5.52 -9.38
N HIS A 219 4.20 -4.23 -9.20
CA HIS A 219 5.22 -3.19 -9.45
C HIS A 219 6.43 -3.40 -8.54
N ILE A 220 6.17 -3.62 -7.25
CA ILE A 220 7.20 -3.83 -6.24
C ILE A 220 7.96 -5.14 -6.51
N SER A 221 7.26 -6.20 -6.95
CA SER A 221 7.86 -7.49 -7.28
C SER A 221 8.73 -7.46 -8.54
N ALA A 222 8.67 -6.39 -9.35
CA ALA A 222 9.61 -6.16 -10.44
C ALA A 222 10.98 -5.68 -9.95
N VAL A 223 11.03 -5.13 -8.73
CA VAL A 223 12.23 -4.56 -8.11
C VAL A 223 12.85 -5.56 -7.14
N PHE A 224 12.03 -6.14 -6.25
CA PHE A 224 12.49 -6.98 -5.15
C PHE A 224 12.15 -8.45 -5.33
N THR A 225 13.07 -9.31 -4.88
CA THR A 225 12.88 -10.77 -4.95
C THR A 225 11.78 -11.29 -4.02
N ARG A 226 11.54 -10.60 -2.89
CA ARG A 226 10.58 -11.04 -1.87
C ARG A 226 9.77 -9.83 -1.42
N VAL A 227 8.47 -9.86 -1.65
CA VAL A 227 7.52 -8.83 -1.22
C VAL A 227 6.49 -9.46 -0.32
N ILE A 228 6.40 -9.02 0.92
CA ILE A 228 5.42 -9.48 1.89
C ILE A 228 4.55 -8.29 2.26
N CYS A 229 3.25 -8.39 2.03
CA CYS A 229 2.29 -7.38 2.39
C CYS A 229 1.36 -7.90 3.48
N LEU A 230 1.35 -7.20 4.60
CA LEU A 230 0.44 -7.40 5.71
C LEU A 230 -0.62 -6.31 5.63
N ARG A 231 -1.86 -6.71 5.35
CA ARG A 231 -2.96 -5.74 5.33
C ARG A 231 -3.33 -5.39 6.76
N THR A 232 -3.00 -4.19 7.18
CA THR A 232 -3.21 -3.68 8.54
C THR A 232 -2.91 -2.18 8.56
N ARG A 233 -3.63 -1.43 9.39
CA ARG A 233 -3.31 0.00 9.65
C ARG A 233 -2.13 0.21 10.61
N PHE A 234 -1.73 -0.85 11.30
CA PHE A 234 -0.73 -0.81 12.36
C PHE A 234 0.62 -1.34 11.89
N LEU A 235 1.70 -0.86 12.48
CA LEU A 235 2.98 -1.55 12.40
C LEU A 235 3.05 -2.65 13.46
N HIS A 236 3.53 -3.83 13.09
CA HIS A 236 3.66 -4.99 13.97
C HIS A 236 5.13 -5.37 14.18
N GLU A 237 5.70 -5.02 15.35
CA GLU A 237 7.10 -5.33 15.70
C GLU A 237 7.36 -6.85 15.70
N GLU A 238 6.40 -7.65 16.16
CA GLU A 238 6.52 -9.11 16.16
C GLU A 238 6.73 -9.66 14.74
N MET A 239 6.10 -9.03 13.75
CA MET A 239 6.24 -9.44 12.35
C MET A 239 7.58 -9.01 11.76
N ILE A 240 8.13 -7.87 12.18
CA ILE A 240 9.49 -7.46 11.80
C ILE A 240 10.52 -8.47 12.34
N ALA A 241 10.36 -8.90 13.60
CA ALA A 241 11.27 -9.87 14.22
C ALA A 241 11.24 -11.25 13.53
N LEU A 242 10.05 -11.72 13.13
CA LEU A 242 9.85 -12.99 12.42
C LEU A 242 10.39 -12.93 10.99
N ILE A 243 9.97 -11.91 10.22
CA ILE A 243 10.24 -11.82 8.78
C ILE A 243 11.68 -11.35 8.50
N ARG A 244 12.22 -10.50 9.37
CA ARG A 244 13.54 -9.85 9.20
C ARG A 244 13.67 -9.18 7.83
N PRO A 245 12.79 -8.21 7.52
CA PRO A 245 12.84 -7.53 6.24
C PRO A 245 14.09 -6.67 6.14
N ASP A 246 14.51 -6.44 4.90
CA ASP A 246 15.60 -5.53 4.60
C ASP A 246 15.09 -4.09 4.46
N ILE A 247 13.80 -3.90 4.14
CA ILE A 247 13.14 -2.61 3.95
C ILE A 247 11.69 -2.70 4.45
N ILE A 248 11.21 -1.64 5.09
CA ILE A 248 9.82 -1.54 5.54
C ILE A 248 9.14 -0.34 4.87
N PHE A 249 7.94 -0.57 4.34
CA PHE A 249 7.01 0.50 4.02
C PHE A 249 5.74 0.37 4.83
N THR A 250 5.25 1.48 5.35
CA THR A 250 3.91 1.57 5.94
C THR A 250 3.08 2.51 5.10
N GLY A 251 1.75 2.39 5.10
CA GLY A 251 0.96 3.32 4.31
C GLY A 251 -0.54 3.08 4.35
N ASN A 252 -1.27 4.17 4.18
CA ASN A 252 -2.72 4.19 4.23
C ASN A 252 -3.26 5.14 3.17
N ALA A 253 -4.46 4.85 2.67
CA ALA A 253 -5.27 5.83 1.97
C ALA A 253 -5.50 7.07 2.85
N GLU A 254 -5.49 8.25 2.24
CA GLU A 254 -5.66 9.53 2.90
C GLU A 254 -6.94 9.60 3.74
N ARG A 255 -8.07 9.10 3.22
CA ARG A 255 -9.32 8.94 3.97
C ARG A 255 -9.19 8.18 5.29
N ASN A 256 -8.23 7.28 5.44
CA ASN A 256 -8.02 6.55 6.70
C ASN A 256 -7.43 7.47 7.79
N LEU A 257 -6.93 8.65 7.44
CA LEU A 257 -6.51 9.69 8.37
C LEU A 257 -7.70 10.47 8.97
N SER A 258 -8.95 10.11 8.62
CA SER A 258 -10.14 10.59 9.35
C SER A 258 -10.09 10.23 10.83
N MET A 259 -9.43 9.13 11.20
CA MET A 259 -9.13 8.73 12.57
C MET A 259 -7.95 7.76 12.60
N VAL A 260 -6.87 8.14 13.27
CA VAL A 260 -5.66 7.34 13.44
C VAL A 260 -5.63 6.79 14.87
N SER A 261 -5.53 5.46 14.97
CA SER A 261 -5.28 4.77 16.23
C SER A 261 -3.77 4.62 16.47
N PRO A 262 -3.31 4.68 17.73
CA PRO A 262 -1.95 4.30 18.09
C PRO A 262 -1.63 2.85 17.73
N ASP A 263 -0.39 2.56 17.32
CA ASP A 263 0.10 1.19 17.07
C ASP A 263 0.02 0.30 18.32
N THR A 264 0.01 0.88 19.52
CA THR A 264 -0.16 0.16 20.78
C THR A 264 -1.55 -0.48 20.94
N GLU A 265 -2.53 -0.10 20.11
CA GLU A 265 -3.85 -0.76 20.05
C GLU A 265 -3.86 -2.02 19.17
N ALA A 266 -2.76 -2.29 18.46
CA ALA A 266 -2.67 -3.46 17.59
C ALA A 266 -2.84 -4.77 18.38
N GLN A 267 -3.70 -5.63 17.87
CA GLN A 267 -3.75 -7.03 18.30
C GLN A 267 -2.62 -7.80 17.62
N ALA A 268 -2.15 -8.91 18.21
CA ALA A 268 -1.15 -9.74 17.55
C ALA A 268 -1.61 -10.14 16.14
N PHE A 269 -0.77 -9.93 15.12
CA PHE A 269 -1.21 -10.02 13.72
C PHE A 269 -1.88 -11.37 13.38
N ALA A 270 -1.33 -12.46 13.91
CA ALA A 270 -1.83 -13.82 13.71
C ALA A 270 -3.26 -14.05 14.24
N LEU A 271 -3.77 -13.18 15.13
CA LEU A 271 -5.10 -13.30 15.70
C LEU A 271 -6.18 -12.63 14.86
N TYR A 272 -5.85 -11.78 13.88
CA TYR A 272 -6.85 -11.07 13.08
C TYR A 272 -7.90 -11.98 12.40
N PRO A 273 -7.53 -13.14 11.80
CA PRO A 273 -8.52 -14.08 11.26
C PRO A 273 -9.54 -14.53 12.30
N HIS A 274 -9.10 -14.82 13.53
CA HIS A 274 -9.94 -15.32 14.61
C HIS A 274 -10.81 -14.23 15.25
N LEU A 275 -10.24 -13.04 15.46
CA LEU A 275 -10.93 -11.90 16.07
C LEU A 275 -12.12 -11.40 15.22
N ARG A 276 -12.17 -11.76 13.95
CA ARG A 276 -13.25 -11.42 13.03
C ARG A 276 -14.36 -12.48 12.94
N ASN A 277 -14.38 -13.47 13.84
CA ASN A 277 -15.29 -14.62 13.81
C ASN A 277 -15.26 -15.39 12.47
N ALA A 278 -14.14 -15.33 11.74
CA ALA A 278 -13.97 -16.07 10.51
C ALA A 278 -13.56 -17.52 10.84
N SER A 279 -14.55 -18.32 11.27
CA SER A 279 -14.35 -19.71 11.70
C SER A 279 -13.94 -20.66 10.57
N ASP A 280 -14.17 -20.24 9.32
CA ASP A 280 -14.10 -21.12 8.15
C ASP A 280 -12.94 -20.75 7.19
N LEU A 281 -11.97 -19.95 7.63
CA LEU A 281 -10.80 -19.62 6.81
C LEU A 281 -9.86 -20.82 6.69
N ALA A 282 -10.04 -21.58 5.62
CA ALA A 282 -9.09 -22.63 5.23
C ALA A 282 -7.89 -22.01 4.52
N PHE A 283 -6.73 -22.04 5.17
CA PHE A 283 -5.47 -21.71 4.52
C PHE A 283 -5.00 -22.90 3.69
N ASP A 284 -4.71 -22.67 2.40
CA ASP A 284 -4.19 -23.73 1.56
C ASP A 284 -2.73 -24.07 1.92
N ARG A 285 -2.32 -25.29 1.57
CA ARG A 285 -0.98 -25.78 1.92
C ARG A 285 0.13 -24.94 1.27
N PRO A 286 0.07 -24.56 -0.03
CA PRO A 286 1.07 -23.69 -0.65
C PRO A 286 1.28 -22.37 0.11
N PHE A 287 0.20 -21.71 0.54
CA PHE A 287 0.29 -20.49 1.34
C PHE A 287 0.93 -20.77 2.70
N LEU A 288 0.53 -21.82 3.40
CA LEU A 288 1.11 -22.15 4.70
C LEU A 288 2.61 -22.44 4.61
N ASP A 289 3.05 -23.14 3.56
CA ASP A 289 4.47 -23.41 3.32
C ASP A 289 5.24 -22.10 3.03
N ALA A 290 4.66 -21.19 2.23
CA ALA A 290 5.24 -19.87 1.96
C ALA A 290 5.29 -18.99 3.22
N TRP A 291 4.21 -18.99 4.00
CA TRP A 291 4.10 -18.22 5.24
C TRP A 291 5.11 -18.69 6.28
N ALA A 292 5.26 -20.00 6.45
CA ALA A 292 6.30 -20.59 7.30
C ALA A 292 7.70 -20.21 6.80
N ALA A 293 7.93 -20.19 5.48
CA ALA A 293 9.22 -19.81 4.91
C ALA A 293 9.59 -18.35 5.20
N VAL A 294 8.63 -17.41 5.06
CA VAL A 294 8.91 -15.99 5.30
C VAL A 294 8.96 -15.61 6.78
N THR A 295 8.26 -16.32 7.67
CA THR A 295 8.25 -16.03 9.12
C THR A 295 9.34 -16.75 9.90
N ALA A 296 9.99 -17.75 9.30
CA ALA A 296 11.13 -18.45 9.86
C ALA A 296 12.27 -18.58 8.83
N PRO A 297 12.85 -17.45 8.34
CA PRO A 297 13.73 -17.44 7.17
C PRO A 297 15.04 -18.22 7.34
N ARG A 298 15.42 -18.58 8.58
CA ARG A 298 16.63 -19.39 8.87
C ARG A 298 16.37 -20.90 8.94
N SER A 299 15.11 -21.34 8.90
CA SER A 299 14.77 -22.76 8.95
C SER A 299 15.21 -23.48 7.66
N SER A 300 15.51 -24.77 7.74
CA SER A 300 15.78 -25.60 6.55
C SER A 300 14.61 -25.56 5.57
N HIS A 301 13.37 -25.63 6.10
CA HIS A 301 12.14 -25.48 5.32
C HIS A 301 12.16 -24.18 4.50
N ALA A 302 12.45 -23.03 5.12
CA ALA A 302 12.50 -21.76 4.41
C ALA A 302 13.56 -21.74 3.29
N GLN A 303 14.75 -22.27 3.57
CA GLN A 303 15.85 -22.31 2.59
C GLN A 303 15.49 -23.19 1.39
N ASP A 304 14.91 -24.37 1.63
CA ASP A 304 14.47 -25.28 0.58
C ASP A 304 13.31 -24.69 -0.22
N PHE A 305 12.33 -24.09 0.45
CA PHE A 305 11.18 -23.44 -0.19
C PHE A 305 11.62 -22.30 -1.11
N MET A 306 12.52 -21.43 -0.65
CA MET A 306 13.05 -20.32 -1.47
C MET A 306 13.84 -20.84 -2.67
N LYS A 307 14.66 -21.88 -2.49
CA LYS A 307 15.41 -22.52 -3.58
C LYS A 307 14.48 -23.13 -4.64
N GLN A 308 13.39 -23.78 -4.22
CA GLN A 308 12.37 -24.30 -5.15
C GLN A 308 11.73 -23.19 -6.00
N HIS A 309 11.64 -21.98 -5.45
CA HIS A 309 11.13 -20.80 -6.15
C HIS A 309 12.22 -19.99 -6.87
N GLY A 310 13.46 -20.49 -6.93
CA GLY A 310 14.57 -19.85 -7.62
C GLY A 310 15.23 -18.69 -6.86
N ILE A 311 14.96 -18.55 -5.56
CA ILE A 311 15.54 -17.52 -4.71
C ILE A 311 16.70 -18.11 -3.91
N CYS A 312 17.89 -17.55 -4.10
CA CYS A 312 19.08 -17.90 -3.31
C CYS A 312 19.40 -16.76 -2.34
N TYR A 313 19.48 -17.08 -1.05
CA TYR A 313 20.10 -16.17 -0.08
C TYR A 313 21.58 -16.06 -0.44
N LYS A 314 22.02 -14.85 -0.85
CA LYS A 314 23.46 -14.58 -0.96
C LYS A 314 24.01 -14.65 0.47
N ARG A 315 24.99 -15.52 0.69
CA ARG A 315 25.76 -15.57 1.93
C ARG A 315 26.59 -14.32 2.08
#